data_AF-A0A961FCI5-F1
#
_entry.id   AF-A0A961FCI5-F1
#
_cell.length_a   1.000
_cell.length_b   1.000
_cell.length_c   1.000
_cell.angle_alpha   90.00
_cell.angle_beta   90.00
_cell.angle_gamma   90.00
#
_symmetry.space_group_name_H-M   'P 1'
#
loop_
_entity.id
_entity.type
_entity.pdbx_description
1 polymer ?
#
loop_
_entity_poly.entity_id
_entity_poly.type
_entity_poly.pdbx_seq_one_letter_code
_entity_poly.pdbx_strand_id
1 'polypeptide(L)'
;LAISPDKPEKIAASKKANKQGYELYSDSGADAMKAFGVAFKLDEETVKLYKENYGIDIEADSGQNHHLLPVPSVFIINQAGKIVYVHSNPDYKVRLSAEEILNAIKKLKS
;
A
#
# COMPACT_ATOMS: atom_id res chain seq x y z
N LEU A 1 10.06 -3.28 4.20
CA LEU A 1 8.99 -4.10 3.60
C LEU A 1 7.92 -3.18 3.03
N ALA A 2 7.19 -3.64 2.02
CA ALA A 2 6.05 -2.98 1.41
C ALA A 2 4.90 -4.00 1.26
N ILE A 3 3.66 -3.50 1.23
CA ILE A 3 2.45 -4.31 1.08
C ILE A 3 1.59 -3.66 -0.01
N SER A 4 1.05 -4.45 -0.94
CA SER A 4 0.13 -3.96 -1.98
C SER A 4 -1.09 -4.88 -2.12
N PRO A 5 -2.22 -4.39 -2.67
CA PRO A 5 -3.41 -5.21 -2.90
C PRO A 5 -3.20 -6.28 -3.99
N ASP A 6 -2.07 -6.27 -4.70
CA ASP A 6 -1.87 -7.16 -5.85
C ASP A 6 -1.74 -8.62 -5.40
N LYS A 7 -2.28 -9.52 -6.21
CA LYS A 7 -2.17 -10.97 -5.99
C LYS A 7 -0.72 -11.48 -6.04
N PRO A 8 -0.41 -12.62 -5.39
CA PRO A 8 0.95 -13.15 -5.30
C PRO A 8 1.67 -13.28 -6.65
N GLU A 9 0.97 -13.67 -7.71
CA GLU A 9 1.55 -13.81 -9.06
C GLU A 9 2.07 -12.47 -9.60
N LYS A 10 1.33 -11.37 -9.36
CA LYS A 10 1.75 -10.02 -9.76
C LYS A 10 2.92 -9.52 -8.92
N ILE A 11 2.93 -9.79 -7.62
CA ILE A 11 4.08 -9.49 -6.75
C ILE A 11 5.33 -10.20 -7.25
N ALA A 12 5.23 -11.50 -7.59
CA ALA A 12 6.34 -12.28 -8.09
C ALA A 12 6.88 -11.74 -9.43
N ALA A 13 5.99 -11.33 -10.34
CA ALA A 13 6.38 -10.68 -11.60
C ALA A 13 7.07 -9.34 -11.35
N SER A 14 6.55 -8.50 -10.45
CA SER A 14 7.14 -7.21 -10.09
C SER A 14 8.54 -7.36 -9.47
N LYS A 15 8.75 -8.35 -8.59
CA LYS A 15 10.07 -8.66 -8.02
C LYS A 15 11.10 -9.08 -9.08
N LYS A 16 10.67 -9.81 -10.11
CA LYS A 16 11.55 -10.20 -11.23
C LYS A 16 11.90 -9.00 -12.11
N ALA A 17 10.94 -8.11 -12.36
CA ALA A 17 11.12 -6.93 -13.19
C ALA A 17 11.92 -5.81 -12.50
N ASN A 18 11.76 -5.67 -11.18
CA ASN A 18 12.32 -4.58 -10.39
C ASN A 18 13.27 -5.12 -9.31
N LYS A 19 14.56 -4.75 -9.35
CA LYS A 19 15.54 -5.05 -8.30
C LYS A 19 15.33 -4.17 -7.05
N GLN A 20 14.18 -4.34 -6.41
CA GLN A 20 13.81 -3.59 -5.21
C GLN A 20 14.65 -4.08 -4.02
N GLY A 21 15.24 -3.16 -3.25
CA GLY A 21 16.01 -3.46 -2.02
C GLY A 21 15.13 -3.76 -0.80
N TYR A 22 13.87 -4.14 -1.00
CA TYR A 22 12.90 -4.41 0.06
C TYR A 22 11.99 -5.57 -0.31
N GLU A 23 11.45 -6.22 0.72
CA GLU A 23 10.43 -7.26 0.55
C GLU A 23 9.07 -6.63 0.23
N LEU A 24 8.43 -7.11 -0.83
CA LEU A 24 7.06 -6.77 -1.21
C LEU A 24 6.13 -7.96 -0.93
N TYR A 25 5.01 -7.70 -0.23
CA TYR A 25 4.01 -8.68 0.17
C TYR A 25 2.65 -8.39 -0.46
N SER A 26 1.88 -9.46 -0.71
CA SER A 26 0.50 -9.39 -1.21
C SER A 26 -0.47 -9.22 -0.04
N ASP A 27 -1.44 -8.33 -0.22
CA ASP A 27 -2.64 -8.16 0.61
C ASP A 27 -3.90 -8.28 -0.25
N SER A 28 -3.92 -9.30 -1.12
CA SER A 28 -5.05 -9.59 -2.03
C SER A 28 -6.38 -9.75 -1.28
N GLY A 29 -6.39 -10.34 -0.08
CA GLY A 29 -7.60 -10.45 0.76
C GLY A 29 -8.05 -9.15 1.43
N ALA A 30 -7.23 -8.10 1.33
CA ALA A 30 -7.40 -6.81 1.99
C ALA A 30 -7.45 -6.90 3.53
N ASP A 31 -6.84 -7.91 4.13
CA ASP A 31 -6.84 -8.11 5.59
C ASP A 31 -5.93 -7.09 6.27
N ALA A 32 -4.73 -6.86 5.72
CA ALA A 32 -3.78 -5.92 6.30
C ALA A 32 -4.29 -4.48 6.18
N MET A 33 -4.66 -4.02 4.98
CA MET A 33 -5.14 -2.64 4.78
C MET A 33 -6.36 -2.31 5.63
N LYS A 34 -7.26 -3.28 5.88
CA LYS A 34 -8.38 -3.13 6.81
C LYS A 34 -7.90 -3.03 8.26
N ALA A 35 -7.01 -3.93 8.69
CA ALA A 35 -6.47 -3.93 10.05
C ALA A 35 -5.69 -2.65 10.37
N PHE A 36 -4.98 -2.08 9.39
CA PHE A 36 -4.28 -0.79 9.52
C PHE A 36 -5.21 0.43 9.39
N GLY A 37 -6.50 0.24 9.07
CA GLY A 37 -7.47 1.33 8.93
C GLY A 37 -7.23 2.23 7.71
N VAL A 38 -6.56 1.73 6.68
CA VAL A 38 -6.22 2.48 5.45
C VAL A 38 -6.97 1.99 4.22
N ALA A 39 -7.82 0.97 4.34
CA ALA A 39 -8.65 0.50 3.24
C ALA A 39 -9.77 1.49 2.94
N PHE A 40 -9.94 1.86 1.67
CA PHE A 40 -11.12 2.56 1.18
C PHE A 40 -11.74 1.80 0.01
N LYS A 41 -13.07 1.86 -0.08
CA LYS A 41 -13.84 1.21 -1.14
C LYS A 41 -14.10 2.20 -2.27
N LEU A 42 -13.82 1.77 -3.49
CA LEU A 42 -14.20 2.48 -4.71
C LEU A 42 -15.67 2.19 -5.02
N ASP A 43 -16.37 3.19 -5.55
CA ASP A 43 -17.63 2.96 -6.24
C ASP A 43 -17.41 2.30 -7.62
N GLU A 44 -18.46 1.67 -8.14
CA GLU A 44 -18.44 0.94 -9.41
C GLU A 44 -18.06 1.85 -10.60
N GLU A 45 -18.47 3.12 -10.57
CA GLU A 45 -18.15 4.07 -11.63
C GLU A 45 -16.64 4.35 -11.69
N THR A 46 -16.01 4.51 -10.53
CA THR A 46 -14.57 4.71 -10.39
C THR A 46 -13.80 3.44 -10.78
N VAL A 47 -14.28 2.25 -10.40
CA VAL A 47 -13.67 0.98 -10.81
C VAL A 47 -13.69 0.84 -12.34
N LYS A 48 -14.83 1.14 -12.95
CA LYS A 48 -15.00 1.12 -14.41
C LYS A 48 -14.07 2.14 -15.08
N LEU A 49 -14.03 3.37 -14.57
CA LEU A 49 -13.14 4.43 -15.07
C LEU A 49 -11.66 4.00 -15.04
N TYR A 50 -11.23 3.39 -13.93
CA TYR A 50 -9.84 2.91 -13.77
C TYR A 50 -9.50 1.85 -14.80
N LYS A 51 -10.41 0.90 -15.03
CA LYS A 51 -10.23 -0.17 -16.00
C LYS A 51 -10.21 0.34 -17.44
N GLU A 52 -11.19 1.15 -17.82
CA GLU A 52 -11.40 1.58 -19.21
C GLU A 52 -10.44 2.70 -19.64
N ASN A 53 -10.17 3.68 -18.78
CA ASN A 53 -9.43 4.88 -19.15
C ASN A 53 -7.96 4.83 -18.74
N TYR A 54 -7.64 4.10 -17.66
CA TYR A 54 -6.29 4.04 -17.10
C TYR A 54 -5.64 2.66 -17.23
N GLY A 55 -6.37 1.64 -17.70
CA GLY A 55 -5.87 0.27 -17.83
C GLY A 55 -5.57 -0.40 -16.48
N ILE A 56 -6.14 0.11 -15.39
CA ILE A 56 -5.97 -0.41 -14.04
C ILE A 56 -7.16 -1.31 -13.73
N ASP A 57 -6.97 -2.62 -13.87
CA ASP A 57 -8.01 -3.61 -13.59
C ASP A 57 -7.89 -4.10 -12.14
N ILE A 58 -8.57 -3.40 -11.22
CA ILE A 58 -8.50 -3.66 -9.76
C ILE A 58 -8.84 -5.12 -9.43
N GLU A 59 -9.80 -5.72 -10.12
CA GLU A 59 -10.20 -7.10 -9.86
C GLU A 59 -9.18 -8.10 -10.40
N ALA A 60 -8.67 -7.88 -11.61
CA ALA A 60 -7.63 -8.74 -12.17
C ALA A 60 -6.31 -8.65 -11.37
N ASP A 61 -6.02 -7.46 -10.84
CA ASP A 61 -4.78 -7.13 -10.14
C ASP A 61 -4.75 -7.72 -8.74
N SER A 62 -5.84 -7.53 -7.99
CA SER A 62 -6.01 -8.13 -6.67
C SER A 62 -6.42 -9.60 -6.73
N GLY A 63 -7.03 -10.05 -7.82
CA GLY A 63 -7.67 -11.37 -7.92
C GLY A 63 -8.98 -11.48 -7.12
N GLN A 64 -9.57 -10.35 -6.70
CA GLN A 64 -10.77 -10.27 -5.86
C GLN A 64 -11.74 -9.20 -6.37
N ASN A 65 -13.01 -9.29 -5.97
CA ASN A 65 -14.07 -8.33 -6.33
C ASN A 65 -14.42 -7.34 -5.19
N HIS A 66 -13.51 -7.12 -4.25
CA HIS A 66 -13.78 -6.29 -3.07
C HIS A 66 -13.71 -4.78 -3.37
N HIS A 67 -13.06 -4.37 -4.47
CA HIS A 67 -12.86 -2.98 -4.90
C HIS A 67 -12.26 -2.07 -3.81
N LEU A 68 -11.25 -2.59 -3.11
CA LEU A 68 -10.58 -1.90 -2.02
C LEU A 68 -9.18 -1.51 -2.48
N LEU A 69 -8.81 -0.28 -2.15
CA LEU A 69 -7.44 0.20 -2.28
C LEU A 69 -6.95 0.73 -0.93
N PRO A 70 -5.64 0.66 -0.66
CA PRO A 70 -5.06 1.31 0.50
C PRO A 70 -4.82 2.79 0.22
N VAL A 71 -5.16 3.65 1.18
CA VAL A 71 -4.63 5.02 1.23
C VAL A 71 -3.09 4.92 1.34
N PRO A 72 -2.31 5.60 0.49
CA PRO A 72 -0.86 5.60 0.58
C PRO A 72 -0.39 6.00 1.99
N SER A 73 0.32 5.09 2.64
CA SER A 73 0.65 5.22 4.06
C SER A 73 2.06 4.71 4.38
N VAL A 74 2.67 5.29 5.41
CA VAL A 74 3.95 4.88 6.00
C VAL A 74 3.73 4.65 7.49
N PHE A 75 4.08 3.45 7.96
CA PHE A 75 4.06 3.07 9.36
C PHE A 75 5.48 2.80 9.84
N ILE A 76 5.87 3.37 10.99
CA ILE A 76 7.08 2.97 11.69
C ILE A 76 6.65 2.12 12.89
N ILE A 77 7.16 0.89 12.93
CA ILE A 77 6.87 -0.08 13.98
C ILE A 77 8.18 -0.34 14.74
N ASN A 78 8.15 -0.26 16.06
CA ASN A 78 9.31 -0.55 16.89
C ASN A 78 9.50 -2.07 17.10
N GLN A 79 10.60 -2.47 17.72
CA GLN A 79 10.92 -3.89 17.95
C GLN A 79 9.92 -4.63 18.87
N ALA A 80 9.12 -3.89 19.64
CA ALA A 80 8.05 -4.45 20.47
C ALA A 80 6.73 -4.61 19.68
N GLY A 81 6.73 -4.38 18.36
CA GLY A 81 5.55 -4.50 17.51
C GLY A 81 4.57 -3.32 17.65
N LYS A 82 4.96 -2.21 18.27
CA LYS A 82 4.10 -1.03 18.42
C LYS A 82 4.31 -0.05 17.29
N ILE A 83 3.22 0.45 16.72
CA ILE A 83 3.23 1.59 15.81
C ILE A 83 3.65 2.83 16.61
N VAL A 84 4.74 3.46 16.19
CA VAL A 84 5.32 4.65 16.83
C VAL A 84 5.23 5.90 15.95
N TYR A 85 4.87 5.73 14.69
CA TYR A 85 4.58 6.81 13.76
C TYR A 85 3.68 6.31 12.63
N VAL A 86 2.76 7.17 12.20
CA VAL A 86 1.89 6.95 11.04
C VAL A 86 1.88 8.20 10.18
N HIS A 87 2.00 8.01 8.88
CA HIS A 87 1.61 8.98 7.88
C HIS A 87 0.64 8.32 6.90
N SER A 88 -0.47 8.96 6.61
CA SER A 88 -1.45 8.51 5.62
C SER A 88 -2.00 9.74 4.92
N ASN A 89 -2.01 9.74 3.58
CA ASN A 89 -2.57 10.86 2.81
C ASN A 89 -3.44 10.34 1.66
N PRO A 90 -4.75 10.70 1.62
CA PRO A 90 -5.62 10.37 0.49
C PRO A 90 -5.14 10.94 -0.84
N ASP A 91 -4.43 12.07 -0.83
CA ASP A 91 -3.76 12.57 -2.02
C ASP A 91 -2.46 11.80 -2.24
N TYR A 92 -2.51 10.83 -3.17
CA TYR A 92 -1.38 9.98 -3.55
C TYR A 92 -0.17 10.75 -4.13
N LYS A 93 -0.33 12.03 -4.46
CA LYS A 93 0.76 12.92 -4.88
C LYS A 93 1.53 13.49 -3.69
N VAL A 94 0.91 13.57 -2.52
CA VAL A 94 1.56 13.99 -1.28
C VAL A 94 2.24 12.79 -0.66
N ARG A 95 3.54 12.64 -0.94
CA ARG A 95 4.36 11.52 -0.48
C ARG A 95 5.31 11.98 0.60
N LEU A 96 5.46 11.17 1.65
CA LEU A 96 6.53 11.38 2.62
C LEU A 96 7.89 11.19 1.94
N SER A 97 8.77 12.17 2.06
CA SER A 97 10.15 12.07 1.59
C SER A 97 10.96 11.14 2.49
N ALA A 98 12.06 10.58 1.94
CA ALA A 98 12.97 9.75 2.73
C ALA A 98 13.56 10.51 3.93
N GLU A 99 13.79 11.82 3.79
CA GLU A 99 14.29 12.68 4.86
C GLU A 99 13.27 12.82 5.99
N GLU A 100 11.99 13.03 5.68
CA GLU A 100 10.93 13.10 6.68
C GLU A 100 10.79 11.78 7.45
N ILE A 101 10.89 10.63 6.77
CA ILE A 101 10.91 9.31 7.42
C ILE A 101 12.09 9.21 8.39
N LEU A 102 13.30 9.57 7.95
CA LEU A 102 14.50 9.51 8.78
C LEU A 102 14.40 10.44 9.99
N ASN A 103 13.86 11.64 9.81
CA ASN A 103 13.66 12.60 10.89
C ASN A 103 12.61 12.10 11.90
N ALA A 104 11.53 11.47 11.44
CA ALA A 104 10.58 10.81 12.33
C ALA A 104 11.25 9.69 13.15
N ILE A 105 12.09 8.86 12.53
CA ILE A 105 12.84 7.80 13.23
C ILE A 105 13.81 8.39 14.26
N LYS A 106 14.54 9.45 13.94
CA LYS A 106 15.50 10.08 14.86
C LYS A 106 14.82 10.59 16.13
N LYS A 107 13.65 11.24 15.99
CA LYS A 107 12.85 11.75 17.13
C LYS A 107 12.34 10.66 18.07
N LEU A 108 12.27 9.40 17.60
CA LEU A 108 11.83 8.26 18.41
C LEU A 108 12.98 7.58 19.18
N LYS A 109 14.23 7.92 18.90
CA LYS A 109 15.44 7.37 19.56
C LYS A 109 15.99 8.27 20.68
N SER A 110 15.56 9.52 20.72
CA SER A 110 15.82 10.51 21.77
C SER A 110 14.81 10.37 22.91
#